data_AF-A0A4Q5RGA0-F1
#
_entry.id   AF-A0A4Q5RGA0-F1
#
_cell.length_a   1.000
_cell.length_b   1.000
_cell.length_c   1.000
_cell.angle_alpha   90.00
_cell.angle_beta   90.00
_cell.angle_gamma   90.00
#
_symmetry.space_group_name_H-M   'P 1'
#
loop_
_entity.id
_entity.type
_entity.pdbx_description
1 polymer ?
#
loop_
_entity_poly.entity_id
_entity_poly.type
_entity_poly.pdbx_seq_one_letter_code
_entity_poly.pdbx_strand_id
1 'polypeptide(L)'
;ISLGGSVVREKLSGSFTRLKTLPTNYLTALLSKQLTYIAVTFLQAIVIFSIGLWLFPVMGLPKLHLPADLAGLVIVTLMCGWCAASYAICVGVLAKTQEQSNGFGAVSIVLLAAVGGILVPSFAMPTSFRFVMQLSPLHWCLEAYYGLFLEGGNLQDILINILPLLIIIIAIQLVTLFALRRKNLI
;
A
#
# COMPACT_ATOMS: atom_id res chain seq x y z
N ILE A 1 6.40 5.23 -14.71
CA ILE A 1 4.94 5.52 -14.72
C ILE A 1 4.38 4.88 -13.46
N SER A 2 3.57 5.61 -12.68
CA SER A 2 2.94 5.04 -11.47
C SER A 2 1.95 3.92 -11.83
N LEU A 3 1.64 3.03 -10.89
CA LEU A 3 0.63 1.99 -11.10
C LEU A 3 -0.71 2.61 -11.54
N GLY A 4 -1.18 3.62 -10.80
CA GLY A 4 -2.42 4.34 -11.14
C GLY A 4 -2.36 5.04 -12.51
N GLY A 5 -1.23 5.65 -12.86
CA GLY A 5 -1.01 6.27 -14.16
C GLY A 5 -1.01 5.26 -15.31
N SER A 6 -0.50 4.05 -15.08
CA SER A 6 -0.53 2.96 -16.07
C SER A 6 -1.96 2.48 -16.35
N VAL A 7 -2.80 2.41 -15.31
CA VAL A 7 -4.24 2.11 -15.43
C VAL A 7 -4.95 3.20 -16.22
N VAL A 8 -4.66 4.47 -15.96
CA VAL A 8 -5.24 5.57 -16.74
C VAL A 8 -4.79 5.52 -18.20
N ARG A 9 -3.50 5.30 -18.45
CA ARG A 9 -2.97 5.17 -19.82
C ARG A 9 -3.68 4.08 -20.60
N GLU A 10 -3.95 2.94 -19.97
CA GLU A 10 -4.62 1.82 -20.61
C GLU A 10 -6.09 2.10 -20.94
N LYS A 11 -6.80 2.85 -20.07
CA LYS A 11 -8.16 3.32 -20.37
C LYS A 11 -8.21 4.33 -21.51
N LEU A 12 -7.21 5.20 -21.60
CA LEU A 12 -7.14 6.25 -22.61
C LEU A 12 -6.56 5.77 -23.94
N SER A 13 -5.74 4.72 -23.92
CA SER A 13 -5.19 4.12 -25.13
C SER A 13 -6.15 3.08 -25.70
N GLY A 14 -6.07 2.85 -27.01
CA GLY A 14 -6.80 1.76 -27.67
C GLY A 14 -6.47 0.35 -27.15
N SER A 15 -5.53 0.20 -26.20
CA SER A 15 -5.27 -1.07 -25.51
C SER A 15 -6.49 -1.60 -24.78
N PHE A 16 -7.36 -0.72 -24.24
CA PHE A 16 -8.61 -1.17 -23.63
C PHE A 16 -9.55 -1.82 -24.65
N THR A 17 -9.69 -1.24 -25.84
CA THR A 17 -10.46 -1.83 -26.95
C THR A 17 -9.87 -3.17 -27.38
N ARG A 18 -8.53 -3.28 -27.41
CA ARG A 18 -7.83 -4.53 -27.76
C ARG A 18 -7.96 -5.61 -26.68
N LEU A 19 -7.98 -5.23 -25.40
CA LEU A 19 -8.24 -6.14 -24.29
C LEU A 19 -9.67 -6.66 -24.30
N LYS A 20 -10.65 -5.83 -24.69
CA LYS A 20 -12.04 -6.28 -24.90
C LYS A 20 -12.22 -7.25 -26.07
N THR A 21 -11.35 -7.20 -27.07
CA THR A 21 -11.37 -8.15 -28.19
C THR A 21 -10.63 -9.46 -27.87
N LEU A 22 -9.89 -9.53 -26.76
CA LEU A 22 -9.29 -10.76 -26.27
C LEU A 22 -10.32 -11.53 -25.42
N PRO A 23 -10.27 -12.88 -25.40
CA PRO A 23 -11.16 -13.70 -24.58
C PRO A 23 -10.84 -13.62 -23.07
N THR A 24 -10.07 -12.63 -22.63
CA THR A 24 -9.56 -12.49 -21.25
C THR A 24 -10.20 -11.30 -20.54
N ASN A 25 -10.58 -11.51 -19.29
CA ASN A 25 -11.22 -10.49 -18.46
C ASN A 25 -10.22 -9.40 -18.06
N TYR A 26 -10.60 -8.12 -18.13
CA TYR A 26 -9.77 -6.99 -17.70
C TYR A 26 -9.28 -7.12 -16.24
N LEU A 27 -10.01 -7.83 -15.38
CA LEU A 27 -9.57 -8.14 -14.01
C LEU A 27 -8.24 -8.90 -13.97
N THR A 28 -7.98 -9.82 -14.90
CA THR A 28 -6.73 -10.62 -14.87
C THR A 28 -5.52 -9.75 -15.17
N ALA A 29 -5.66 -8.79 -16.09
CA ALA A 29 -4.64 -7.79 -16.39
C ALA A 29 -4.39 -6.84 -15.21
N LEU A 30 -5.42 -6.54 -14.42
CA LEU A 30 -5.29 -5.71 -13.24
C LEU A 30 -4.61 -6.45 -12.08
N LEU A 31 -5.00 -7.70 -11.84
CA LEU A 31 -4.41 -8.56 -10.81
C LEU A 31 -2.93 -8.85 -11.08
N SER A 32 -2.55 -9.07 -12.34
CA SER A 32 -1.13 -9.28 -12.68
C SER A 32 -0.29 -8.03 -12.37
N LYS A 33 -0.78 -6.82 -12.71
CA LYS A 33 -0.12 -5.55 -12.34
C LYS A 33 -0.04 -5.40 -10.83
N GLN A 34 -1.10 -5.72 -10.10
CA GLN A 34 -1.12 -5.66 -8.64
C GLN A 34 -0.02 -6.56 -8.06
N LEU A 35 0.09 -7.80 -8.53
CA LEU A 35 1.13 -8.75 -8.09
C LEU A 35 2.54 -8.25 -8.43
N THR A 36 2.75 -7.71 -9.64
CA THR A 36 4.04 -7.12 -10.02
C THR A 36 4.45 -5.98 -9.08
N TYR A 37 3.53 -5.08 -8.75
CA TYR A 37 3.85 -3.96 -7.85
C TYR A 37 4.03 -4.42 -6.39
N ILE A 38 3.34 -5.47 -5.94
CA ILE A 38 3.64 -6.10 -4.65
C ILE A 38 5.08 -6.64 -4.65
N ALA A 39 5.54 -7.31 -5.71
CA ALA A 39 6.94 -7.74 -5.81
C ALA A 39 7.92 -6.56 -5.77
N VAL A 40 7.59 -5.43 -6.41
CA VAL A 40 8.38 -4.19 -6.30
C VAL A 40 8.43 -3.68 -4.86
N THR A 41 7.33 -3.74 -4.11
CA THR A 41 7.33 -3.32 -2.69
C THR A 41 8.22 -4.20 -1.81
N PHE A 42 8.27 -5.50 -2.08
CA PHE A 42 9.23 -6.40 -1.41
C PHE A 42 10.68 -6.03 -1.75
N LEU A 43 10.97 -5.79 -3.03
CA LEU A 43 12.30 -5.35 -3.44
C LEU A 43 12.69 -4.04 -2.75
N GLN A 44 11.75 -3.09 -2.65
CA GLN A 44 11.97 -1.82 -1.96
C GLN A 44 12.22 -2.02 -0.46
N ALA A 45 11.45 -2.89 0.21
CA ALA A 45 11.66 -3.23 1.62
C ALA A 45 13.04 -3.84 1.85
N ILE A 46 13.47 -4.78 0.98
CA ILE A 46 14.81 -5.38 1.02
C ILE A 46 15.88 -4.29 0.93
N VAL A 47 15.77 -3.37 -0.03
CA VAL A 47 16.72 -2.26 -0.19
C VAL A 47 16.79 -1.40 1.08
N ILE A 48 15.64 -1.02 1.64
CA ILE A 48 15.57 -0.20 2.86
C ILE A 48 16.21 -0.93 4.05
N PHE A 49 15.92 -2.21 4.23
CA PHE A 49 16.52 -2.99 5.31
C PHE A 49 18.02 -3.21 5.11
N SER A 50 18.48 -3.49 3.89
CA SER A 50 19.91 -3.59 3.56
C SER A 50 20.67 -2.32 3.92
N ILE A 51 20.08 -1.15 3.67
CA ILE A 51 20.65 0.14 4.10
C ILE A 51 20.79 0.18 5.64
N GLY A 52 19.74 -0.17 6.38
CA GLY A 52 19.79 -0.20 7.86
C GLY A 52 20.79 -1.23 8.43
N LEU A 53 21.00 -2.36 7.74
CA LEU A 53 21.91 -3.42 8.20
C LEU A 53 23.38 -3.13 7.87
N TRP A 54 23.67 -2.55 6.71
CA TRP A 54 25.03 -2.41 6.19
C TRP A 54 25.54 -0.97 6.14
N LEU A 55 24.70 0.00 5.76
CA LEU A 55 25.14 1.39 5.62
C LEU A 55 25.21 2.09 6.98
N PHE A 56 24.22 1.90 7.84
CA PHE A 56 24.15 2.57 9.14
C PHE A 56 25.41 2.33 10.01
N PRO A 57 25.91 1.08 10.17
CA PRO A 57 27.13 0.83 10.94
C PRO A 57 28.36 1.55 10.37
N VAL A 58 28.47 1.64 9.05
CA VAL A 58 29.60 2.32 8.37
C VAL A 58 29.56 3.83 8.60
N MET A 59 28.37 4.40 8.79
CA MET A 59 28.18 5.83 9.11
C MET A 59 28.27 6.12 10.62
N GLY A 60 28.53 5.12 11.47
CA GLY A 60 28.55 5.27 12.92
C GLY A 60 27.15 5.34 13.56
N LEU A 61 26.10 4.96 12.82
CA LEU A 61 24.73 4.87 13.32
C LEU A 61 24.44 3.46 13.88
N PRO A 62 23.46 3.32 14.80
CA PRO A 62 23.03 2.02 15.30
C PRO A 62 22.59 1.10 14.16
N LYS A 63 23.06 -0.16 14.18
CA LYS A 63 22.68 -1.17 13.21
C LYS A 63 21.19 -1.50 13.36
N LEU A 64 20.48 -1.63 12.25
CA LEU A 64 19.12 -2.18 12.26
C LEU A 64 19.19 -3.67 12.61
N HIS A 65 18.53 -4.05 13.70
CA HIS A 65 18.28 -5.44 14.04
C HIS A 65 16.93 -5.86 13.44
N LEU A 66 16.94 -6.89 12.61
CA LEU A 66 15.69 -7.45 12.09
C LEU A 66 14.91 -8.13 13.23
N PRO A 67 13.56 -8.10 13.18
CA PRO A 67 12.74 -8.82 14.14
C PRO A 67 13.04 -10.32 14.08
N ALA A 68 12.90 -10.99 15.23
CA ALA A 68 13.07 -12.44 15.32
C ALA A 68 12.06 -13.19 14.43
N ASP A 69 10.82 -12.68 14.36
CA ASP A 69 9.77 -13.24 13.52
C ASP A 69 9.83 -12.70 12.08
N LEU A 70 10.65 -13.36 11.26
CA LEU A 70 10.75 -13.07 9.83
C LEU A 70 9.46 -13.37 9.06
N ALA A 71 8.63 -14.32 9.53
CA ALA A 71 7.35 -14.62 8.88
C ALA A 71 6.37 -13.47 9.09
N GLY A 72 6.31 -12.94 10.31
CA GLY A 72 5.59 -11.70 10.64
C GLY A 72 6.01 -10.55 9.73
N LEU A 73 7.32 -10.33 9.56
CA LEU A 73 7.86 -9.28 8.70
C LEU A 73 7.39 -9.41 7.24
N VAL A 74 7.45 -10.61 6.67
CA VAL A 74 7.01 -10.88 5.29
C VAL A 74 5.51 -10.63 5.14
N ILE A 75 4.70 -11.05 6.10
CA ILE A 75 3.24 -10.86 6.07
C ILE A 75 2.88 -9.37 6.18
N VAL A 76 3.50 -8.62 7.08
CA VAL A 76 3.29 -7.17 7.19
C VAL A 76 3.68 -6.47 5.90
N THR A 77 4.84 -6.81 5.33
CA THR A 77 5.31 -6.25 4.06
C THR A 77 4.31 -6.55 2.93
N LEU A 78 3.80 -7.78 2.86
CA LEU A 78 2.78 -8.19 1.90
C LEU A 78 1.50 -7.35 2.04
N MET A 79 0.98 -7.20 3.26
CA MET A 79 -0.26 -6.46 3.51
C MET A 79 -0.09 -4.97 3.19
N CYS A 80 1.04 -4.37 3.56
CA CYS A 80 1.38 -2.99 3.20
C CYS A 80 1.42 -2.80 1.68
N GLY A 81 2.15 -3.67 0.98
CA GLY A 81 2.29 -3.63 -0.48
C GLY A 81 0.96 -3.86 -1.19
N TRP A 82 0.15 -4.80 -0.69
CA TRP A 82 -1.18 -5.10 -1.22
C TRP A 82 -2.13 -3.92 -1.04
N CYS A 83 -2.11 -3.27 0.13
CA CYS A 83 -2.89 -2.05 0.37
C CYS A 83 -2.47 -0.91 -0.57
N ALA A 84 -1.16 -0.65 -0.67
CA ALA A 84 -0.64 0.41 -1.55
C ALA A 84 -1.01 0.16 -3.03
N ALA A 85 -0.86 -1.08 -3.50
CA ALA A 85 -1.21 -1.45 -4.86
C ALA A 85 -2.73 -1.34 -5.13
N SER A 86 -3.56 -1.80 -4.18
CA SER A 86 -5.03 -1.67 -4.25
C SER A 86 -5.45 -0.21 -4.32
N TYR A 87 -4.84 0.64 -3.48
CA TYR A 87 -5.11 2.08 -3.46
C TYR A 87 -4.74 2.76 -4.78
N ALA A 88 -3.52 2.51 -5.28
CA ALA A 88 -3.05 3.10 -6.54
C ALA A 88 -3.90 2.67 -7.74
N ILE A 89 -4.36 1.42 -7.76
CA ILE A 89 -5.31 0.92 -8.76
C ILE A 89 -6.65 1.66 -8.64
N CYS A 90 -7.21 1.79 -7.44
CA CYS A 90 -8.48 2.49 -7.21
C CYS A 90 -8.43 3.94 -7.73
N VAL A 91 -7.38 4.68 -7.36
CA VAL A 91 -7.13 6.04 -7.85
C VAL A 91 -7.00 6.05 -9.37
N GLY A 92 -6.24 5.12 -9.93
CA GLY A 92 -6.08 4.95 -11.38
C GLY A 92 -7.40 4.70 -12.10
N VAL A 93 -8.29 3.87 -11.55
CA VAL A 93 -9.61 3.59 -12.13
C VAL A 93 -10.52 4.82 -12.07
N LEU A 94 -10.51 5.56 -10.97
CA LEU A 94 -11.34 6.75 -10.79
C LEU A 94 -10.88 7.94 -11.64
N ALA A 95 -9.57 8.16 -11.75
CA ALA A 95 -8.98 9.26 -12.49
C ALA A 95 -9.28 9.25 -14.00
N LYS A 96 -9.31 10.43 -14.61
CA LYS A 96 -9.52 10.64 -16.04
C LYS A 96 -8.20 10.87 -16.80
N THR A 97 -7.18 11.42 -16.15
CA THR A 97 -5.86 11.71 -16.75
C THR A 97 -4.71 11.15 -15.89
N GLN A 98 -3.55 10.93 -16.51
CA GLN A 98 -2.35 10.47 -15.79
C GLN A 98 -1.93 11.50 -14.73
N GLU A 99 -2.00 12.79 -15.07
CA GLU A 99 -1.71 13.90 -14.15
C GLU A 99 -2.66 13.92 -12.96
N GLN A 100 -3.96 13.72 -13.18
CA GLN A 100 -4.93 13.65 -12.07
C GLN A 100 -4.62 12.47 -11.15
N SER A 101 -4.28 11.31 -11.71
CA SER A 101 -3.95 10.11 -10.93
C SER A 101 -2.68 10.30 -10.10
N ASN A 102 -1.62 10.84 -10.71
CA ASN A 102 -0.36 11.11 -10.04
C ASN A 102 -0.51 12.20 -8.97
N GLY A 103 -1.14 13.32 -9.31
CA GLY A 103 -1.34 14.44 -8.39
C GLY A 103 -2.22 14.06 -7.21
N PHE A 104 -3.38 13.43 -7.45
CA PHE A 104 -4.25 12.97 -6.37
C PHE A 104 -3.55 11.91 -5.52
N GLY A 105 -2.90 10.92 -6.14
CA GLY A 105 -2.16 9.88 -5.44
C GLY A 105 -1.09 10.44 -4.50
N ALA A 106 -0.27 11.38 -4.98
CA ALA A 106 0.77 12.01 -4.18
C ALA A 106 0.19 12.79 -2.99
N VAL A 107 -0.76 13.70 -3.23
CA VAL A 107 -1.35 14.54 -2.17
C VAL A 107 -2.09 13.70 -1.13
N SER A 108 -2.90 12.73 -1.58
CA SER A 108 -3.66 11.89 -0.67
C SER A 108 -2.80 11.00 0.21
N ILE A 109 -1.71 10.42 -0.31
CA ILE A 109 -0.77 9.62 0.49
C ILE A 109 -0.11 10.49 1.57
N VAL A 110 0.28 11.73 1.24
CA VAL A 110 0.86 12.66 2.24
C VAL A 110 -0.15 12.98 3.34
N LEU A 111 -1.41 13.25 2.99
CA LEU A 111 -2.47 13.48 3.99
C LEU A 111 -2.71 12.25 4.87
N LEU A 112 -2.77 11.06 4.25
CA LEU A 112 -2.91 9.79 4.98
C LEU A 112 -1.70 9.53 5.89
N ALA A 113 -0.49 9.95 5.50
CA ALA A 113 0.71 9.81 6.33
C ALA A 113 0.71 10.79 7.51
N ALA A 114 0.26 12.02 7.27
CA ALA A 114 0.12 13.03 8.31
C ALA A 114 -0.90 12.61 9.39
N VAL A 115 -2.04 12.07 8.96
CA VAL A 115 -3.09 11.59 9.85
C VAL A 115 -2.75 10.21 10.43
N GLY A 116 -2.07 9.35 9.67
CA GLY A 116 -1.79 7.97 10.05
C GLY A 116 -0.64 7.78 11.05
N GLY A 117 -0.14 8.84 11.66
CA GLY A 117 0.88 8.72 12.70
C GLY A 117 2.33 8.70 12.22
N ILE A 118 2.58 8.79 10.91
CA ILE A 118 3.96 8.74 10.35
C ILE A 118 4.70 10.05 10.64
N LEU A 119 4.03 11.20 10.51
CA LEU A 119 4.66 12.51 10.77
C LEU A 119 4.63 12.88 12.26
N VAL A 120 3.50 12.64 12.93
CA VAL A 120 3.32 12.90 14.35
C VAL A 120 2.93 11.57 14.99
N PRO A 121 3.71 11.05 15.94
CA PRO A 121 3.47 9.71 16.47
C PRO A 121 2.16 9.63 17.25
N SER A 122 1.54 8.44 17.24
CA SER A 122 0.22 8.20 17.84
C SER A 122 0.16 8.51 19.34
N PHE A 123 1.27 8.33 20.06
CA PHE A 123 1.38 8.66 21.49
C PHE A 123 1.40 10.16 21.78
N ALA A 124 1.75 11.01 20.81
CA ALA A 124 1.80 12.46 20.97
C ALA A 124 0.48 13.15 20.58
N MET A 125 -0.47 12.43 19.99
CA MET A 125 -1.75 12.98 19.55
C MET A 125 -2.82 12.97 20.66
N PRO A 126 -3.76 13.95 20.65
CA PRO A 126 -4.88 13.95 21.59
C PRO A 126 -5.82 12.77 21.36
N THR A 127 -6.49 12.31 22.42
CA THR A 127 -7.38 11.13 22.39
C THR A 127 -8.51 11.23 21.37
N SER A 128 -9.03 12.43 21.11
CA SER A 128 -10.06 12.69 20.09
C SER A 128 -9.59 12.36 18.67
N PHE A 129 -8.28 12.41 18.41
CA PHE A 129 -7.71 12.16 17.08
C PHE A 129 -7.47 10.68 16.78
N ARG A 130 -7.52 9.80 17.80
CA ARG A 130 -7.28 8.35 17.63
C ARG A 130 -8.18 7.72 16.58
N PHE A 131 -9.46 8.08 16.57
CA PHE A 131 -10.40 7.56 15.56
C PHE A 131 -10.00 7.96 14.14
N VAL A 132 -9.52 9.20 13.96
CA VAL A 132 -9.11 9.70 12.63
C VAL A 132 -7.85 8.99 12.15
N MET A 133 -6.90 8.70 13.05
CA MET A 133 -5.70 7.92 12.72
C MET A 133 -6.05 6.53 12.18
N GLN A 134 -6.99 5.85 12.83
CA GLN A 134 -7.44 4.49 12.48
C GLN A 134 -8.12 4.39 11.10
N LEU A 135 -8.54 5.52 10.51
CA LEU A 135 -9.03 5.55 9.13
C LEU A 135 -7.91 5.45 8.09
N SER A 136 -6.68 5.82 8.47
CA SER A 136 -5.54 5.74 7.56
C SER A 136 -4.97 4.32 7.53
N PRO A 137 -4.86 3.67 6.35
CA PRO A 137 -4.18 2.38 6.26
C PRO A 137 -2.72 2.48 6.70
N LEU A 138 -2.09 3.66 6.55
CA LEU A 138 -0.71 3.89 6.95
C LEU A 138 -0.50 3.79 8.46
N HIS A 139 -1.54 4.07 9.26
CA HIS A 139 -1.51 3.86 10.70
C HIS A 139 -1.31 2.38 11.04
N TRP A 140 -2.15 1.52 10.49
CA TRP A 140 -2.09 0.08 10.74
C TRP A 140 -0.81 -0.56 10.21
N CYS A 141 -0.30 -0.09 9.06
CA CYS A 141 1.00 -0.49 8.55
C CYS A 141 2.13 -0.13 9.55
N LEU A 142 2.12 1.09 10.06
CA LEU A 142 3.14 1.59 11.00
C LEU A 142 3.11 0.82 12.32
N GLU A 143 1.94 0.66 12.92
CA GLU A 143 1.75 -0.07 14.18
C GLU A 143 2.15 -1.56 14.04
N ALA A 144 1.87 -2.19 12.89
CA ALA A 144 2.33 -3.56 12.63
C ALA A 144 3.86 -3.67 12.55
N TYR A 145 4.55 -2.70 11.93
CA TYR A 145 6.01 -2.65 11.95
C TYR A 145 6.58 -2.34 13.34
N TYR A 146 5.94 -1.46 14.11
CA TYR A 146 6.34 -1.16 15.49
C TYR A 146 6.23 -2.38 16.40
N GLY A 147 5.14 -3.13 16.31
CA GLY A 147 4.99 -4.37 17.08
C GLY A 147 6.13 -5.37 16.82
N LEU A 148 6.58 -5.50 15.57
CA LEU A 148 7.69 -6.40 15.23
C LEU A 148 9.06 -5.84 15.65
N PHE A 149 9.36 -4.58 15.32
CA PHE A 149 10.71 -4.02 15.47
C PHE A 149 10.99 -3.43 16.85
N LEU A 150 10.00 -2.84 17.50
CA LEU A 150 10.17 -2.13 18.78
C LEU A 150 9.70 -2.95 19.97
N GLU A 151 8.57 -3.65 19.83
CA GLU A 151 7.98 -4.42 20.93
C GLU A 151 8.51 -5.87 20.98
N GLY A 152 9.20 -6.32 19.92
CA GLY A 152 9.69 -7.69 19.81
C GLY A 152 8.58 -8.74 19.73
N GLY A 153 7.38 -8.32 19.31
CA GLY A 153 6.22 -9.17 19.13
C GLY A 153 6.37 -10.15 17.96
N ASN A 154 5.48 -11.14 17.93
CA ASN A 154 5.37 -12.12 16.86
C ASN A 154 4.12 -11.84 16.00
N LEU A 155 3.92 -12.67 14.97
CA LEU A 155 2.77 -12.59 14.06
C LEU A 155 1.43 -12.53 14.82
N GLN A 156 1.28 -13.25 15.92
CA GLN A 156 0.04 -13.24 16.71
C GLN A 156 -0.25 -11.87 17.32
N ASP A 157 0.78 -11.16 17.77
CA ASP A 157 0.64 -9.85 18.42
C ASP A 157 0.22 -8.78 17.42
N ILE A 158 0.71 -8.88 16.18
CA ILE A 158 0.39 -7.92 15.11
C ILE A 158 -0.91 -8.23 14.35
N LEU A 159 -1.57 -9.37 14.60
CA LEU A 159 -2.86 -9.69 13.95
C LEU A 159 -3.91 -8.62 14.21
N ILE A 160 -3.89 -8.01 15.40
CA ILE A 160 -4.78 -6.90 15.77
C ILE A 160 -4.66 -5.71 14.80
N ASN A 161 -3.47 -5.50 14.21
CA ASN A 161 -3.19 -4.44 13.25
C ASN A 161 -3.43 -4.89 11.80
N ILE A 162 -3.20 -6.17 11.50
CA ILE A 162 -3.43 -6.74 10.16
C ILE A 162 -4.92 -6.80 9.83
N LEU A 163 -5.79 -7.10 10.80
CA LEU A 163 -7.22 -7.26 10.57
C LEU A 163 -7.91 -5.97 10.05
N PRO A 164 -7.76 -4.79 10.70
CA PRO A 164 -8.29 -3.53 10.17
C PRO A 164 -7.70 -3.18 8.80
N LEU A 165 -6.40 -3.41 8.60
CA LEU A 165 -5.74 -3.17 7.32
C LEU A 165 -6.37 -4.02 6.20
N LEU A 166 -6.64 -5.30 6.47
CA LEU A 166 -7.31 -6.20 5.55
C LEU A 166 -8.73 -5.74 5.21
N ILE A 167 -9.49 -5.24 6.20
CA ILE A 167 -10.81 -4.63 5.97
C ILE A 167 -10.69 -3.43 5.02
N ILE A 168 -9.70 -2.55 5.22
CA ILE A 168 -9.46 -1.40 4.34
C ILE A 168 -9.10 -1.86 2.92
N ILE A 169 -8.25 -2.89 2.78
CA ILE A 169 -7.89 -3.47 1.48
C ILE A 169 -9.14 -3.96 0.74
N ILE A 170 -9.98 -4.74 1.41
CA ILE A 170 -11.23 -5.26 0.84
C ILE A 170 -12.15 -4.11 0.45
N ALA A 171 -12.32 -3.09 1.29
CA ALA A 171 -13.14 -1.93 1.00
C ALA A 171 -12.65 -1.19 -0.26
N ILE A 172 -11.34 -0.95 -0.38
CA ILE A 172 -10.74 -0.31 -1.56
C ILE A 172 -10.95 -1.16 -2.82
N GLN A 173 -10.80 -2.48 -2.72
CA GLN A 173 -11.02 -3.39 -3.85
C GLN A 173 -12.48 -3.43 -4.28
N LEU A 174 -13.43 -3.44 -3.34
CA LEU A 174 -14.86 -3.36 -3.63
C LEU A 174 -15.22 -2.04 -4.33
N VAL A 175 -14.68 -0.91 -3.86
CA VAL A 175 -14.85 0.39 -4.54
C VAL A 175 -14.28 0.35 -5.95
N THR A 176 -13.11 -0.27 -6.13
CA THR A 176 -12.48 -0.45 -7.45
C THR A 176 -13.37 -1.27 -8.37
N LEU A 177 -13.87 -2.43 -7.92
CA LEU A 177 -14.75 -3.29 -8.69
C LEU A 177 -16.05 -2.59 -9.08
N PHE A 178 -16.66 -1.87 -8.13
CA PHE A 178 -17.87 -1.08 -8.39
C PHE A 178 -17.60 0.02 -9.43
N ALA A 179 -16.48 0.74 -9.31
CA ALA A 179 -16.08 1.76 -10.26
C ALA A 179 -15.80 1.19 -11.66
N LEU A 180 -15.21 -0.01 -11.76
CA LEU A 180 -15.00 -0.72 -13.02
C LEU A 180 -16.33 -1.10 -13.68
N ARG A 181 -17.27 -1.70 -12.92
CA ARG A 181 -18.62 -2.05 -13.42
C ARG A 181 -19.38 -0.82 -13.91
N ARG A 182 -19.40 0.26 -13.13
CA ARG A 182 -20.11 1.49 -13.48
C ARG A 182 -19.57 2.13 -14.77
N LYS A 183 -18.28 1.96 -15.06
CA LYS A 183 -17.64 2.46 -16.27
C LYS A 183 -17.68 1.45 -17.44
N ASN A 184 -18.42 0.34 -17.31
CA ASN A 184 -18.47 -0.77 -18.27
C ASN A 184 -17.08 -1.25 -18.72
N LEU A 185 -16.13 -1.23 -17.77
CA LEU A 185 -14.76 -1.70 -18.01
C LEU A 185 -14.65 -3.23 -17.90
N ILE A 186 -15.62 -3.84 -17.21
CA ILE A 186 -15.77 -5.27 -16.92
C ILE A 186 -17.24 -5.63 -17.01
#